data_AF-A0A679C886-F1
#
_entry.id   AF-A0A679C886-F1
#
_cell.length_a   1.000
_cell.length_b   1.000
_cell.length_c   1.000
_cell.angle_alpha   90.00
_cell.angle_beta   90.00
_cell.angle_gamma   90.00
#
_symmetry.space_group_name_H-M   'P 1'
#
loop_
_entity.id
_entity.type
_entity.pdbx_description
1 polymer ?
#
loop_
_entity_poly.entity_id
_entity_poly.type
_entity_poly.pdbx_seq_one_letter_code
_entity_poly.pdbx_strand_id
1 'polypeptide(L)'
;MYEDFVPERLAKLRAQKGVSARDMSLSLGQANNYINNIENKKSLPAMQSFFYICEYLGVTPQEFFDEGNLYPTALQEFIEEGKKLDPKSMAYLLGIMKELNSKK
;
A
#
# COMPACT_ATOMS: atom_id res chain seq x y z
N MET A 1 6.42 7.85 -10.28
CA MET A 1 5.59 7.83 -9.05
C MET A 1 5.38 6.40 -8.54
N TYR A 2 4.76 5.50 -9.32
CA TYR A 2 4.61 4.08 -8.91
C TYR A 2 5.81 3.19 -9.28
N GLU A 3 6.58 3.57 -10.31
CA GLU A 3 7.78 2.85 -10.76
C GLU A 3 8.92 2.84 -9.73
N ASP A 4 8.94 3.82 -8.81
CA ASP A 4 9.87 3.86 -7.69
C ASP A 4 9.23 3.26 -6.42
N PHE A 5 7.97 3.63 -6.16
CA PHE A 5 7.25 3.22 -4.96
C PHE A 5 7.07 1.70 -4.87
N VAL A 6 6.56 1.04 -5.92
CA VAL A 6 6.23 -0.40 -5.85
C VAL A 6 7.48 -1.24 -5.58
N PRO A 7 8.61 -1.04 -6.29
CA PRO A 7 9.86 -1.73 -5.98
C PRO A 7 10.36 -1.51 -4.56
N GLU A 8 10.37 -0.26 -4.07
CA GLU A 8 10.87 0.09 -2.74
C GLU A 8 9.97 -0.48 -1.63
N ARG A 9 8.66 -0.36 -1.81
CA ARG A 9 7.66 -0.89 -0.88
C ARG A 9 7.68 -2.42 -0.83
N LEU A 10 7.81 -3.08 -1.97
CA LEU A 10 7.95 -4.53 -2.05
C LEU A 10 9.21 -5.00 -1.30
N ALA A 11 10.35 -4.36 -1.54
CA ALA A 11 11.60 -4.69 -0.85
C ALA A 11 11.48 -4.54 0.67
N LYS A 12 10.85 -3.45 1.14
CA LYS A 12 10.62 -3.18 2.56
C LYS A 12 9.74 -4.24 3.21
N LEU A 13 8.56 -4.54 2.64
CA LEU A 13 7.64 -5.54 3.17
C LEU A 13 8.25 -6.96 3.13
N ARG A 14 8.98 -7.28 2.06
CA ARG A 14 9.70 -8.55 1.95
C ARG A 14 10.77 -8.70 3.04
N ALA A 15 11.57 -7.66 3.26
CA ALA A 15 12.61 -7.65 4.29
C ALA A 15 12.01 -7.77 5.70
N GLN A 16 10.89 -7.10 5.97
CA GLN A 16 10.15 -7.23 7.24
C GLN A 16 9.63 -8.65 7.47
N LYS A 17 9.20 -9.35 6.40
CA LYS A 17 8.82 -10.77 6.45
C LYS A 17 10.02 -11.73 6.61
N GLY A 18 11.24 -11.25 6.42
CA GLY A 18 12.47 -12.03 6.63
C GLY A 18 12.78 -13.04 5.52
N VAL A 19 12.28 -12.84 4.30
CA VAL A 19 12.49 -13.77 3.17
C VAL A 19 13.37 -13.17 2.07
N SER A 20 14.14 -14.01 1.37
CA SER A 20 14.94 -13.54 0.23
C SER A 20 14.06 -13.30 -1.01
N ALA A 21 14.48 -12.41 -1.90
CA ALA A 21 13.79 -12.16 -3.18
C ALA A 21 13.68 -13.45 -4.02
N ARG A 22 14.71 -14.31 -3.94
CA ARG A 22 14.72 -15.61 -4.60
C ARG A 22 13.66 -16.55 -4.05
N ASP A 23 13.61 -16.73 -2.73
CA ASP A 23 12.67 -17.66 -2.09
C ASP A 23 11.23 -17.19 -2.29
N MET A 24 10.98 -15.88 -2.22
CA MET A 24 9.68 -15.30 -2.52
C MET A 24 9.29 -15.55 -3.98
N SER A 25 10.21 -15.37 -4.93
CA SER A 25 9.92 -15.64 -6.35
C SER A 25 9.52 -17.10 -6.58
N LEU A 26 10.26 -18.05 -5.99
CA LEU A 26 9.98 -19.47 -6.11
C LEU A 26 8.65 -19.85 -5.43
N SER A 27 8.36 -19.27 -4.26
CA SER A 27 7.10 -19.51 -3.54
C SER A 27 5.88 -18.99 -4.31
N LEU A 28 6.05 -17.93 -5.11
CA LEU A 28 5.03 -17.40 -6.03
C LEU A 28 4.94 -18.17 -7.35
N GLY A 29 5.70 -19.27 -7.50
CA GLY A 29 5.75 -20.06 -8.75
C GLY A 29 6.41 -19.32 -9.91
N GLN A 30 7.23 -18.31 -9.63
CA GLN A 30 7.92 -17.49 -10.63
C GLN A 30 9.40 -17.89 -10.79
N ALA A 31 10.04 -17.40 -11.85
CA ALA A 31 11.48 -17.54 -12.03
C ALA A 31 12.24 -16.90 -10.86
N ASN A 32 13.39 -17.45 -10.49
CA ASN A 32 14.17 -17.07 -9.29
C ASN A 32 14.60 -15.59 -9.21
N ASN A 33 14.53 -14.85 -10.33
CA ASN A 33 14.89 -13.45 -10.46
C ASN A 33 13.67 -12.51 -10.51
N TYR A 34 12.44 -13.03 -10.44
CA TYR A 34 11.23 -12.26 -10.66
C TYR A 34 11.07 -11.08 -9.68
N ILE A 35 11.07 -11.35 -8.37
CA ILE A 35 10.98 -10.30 -7.35
C ILE A 35 12.19 -9.36 -7.43
N ASN A 36 13.37 -9.91 -7.67
CA ASN A 36 14.58 -9.10 -7.83
C ASN A 36 14.49 -8.14 -9.03
N ASN A 37 13.89 -8.55 -10.14
CA ASN A 37 13.68 -7.67 -11.30
C ASN A 37 12.70 -6.53 -10.97
N ILE A 38 11.67 -6.81 -10.16
CA ILE A 38 10.75 -5.79 -9.68
C ILE A 38 11.48 -4.80 -8.75
N GLU A 39 12.17 -5.29 -7.73
CA GLU A 39 12.88 -4.45 -6.75
C GLU A 39 13.98 -3.58 -7.38
N ASN A 40 14.60 -4.06 -8.47
CA ASN A 40 15.60 -3.30 -9.24
C ASN A 40 14.99 -2.47 -10.38
N LYS A 41 13.68 -2.20 -10.36
CA LYS A 41 12.98 -1.33 -11.32
C LYS A 41 13.10 -1.79 -12.79
N LYS A 42 13.39 -3.07 -13.03
CA LYS A 42 13.48 -3.65 -14.39
C LYS A 42 12.10 -3.97 -14.97
N SER A 43 11.11 -4.16 -14.12
CA SER A 43 9.73 -4.48 -14.49
C SER A 43 8.78 -4.15 -13.34
N LEU A 44 7.52 -3.88 -13.65
CA LEU A 44 6.45 -3.92 -12.65
C LEU A 44 5.70 -5.26 -12.72
N PRO A 45 5.13 -5.75 -11.60
CA PRO A 45 4.25 -6.90 -11.65
C PRO A 45 2.98 -6.56 -12.43
N ALA A 46 2.49 -7.51 -13.22
CA ALA A 46 1.11 -7.44 -13.70
C ALA A 46 0.14 -7.47 -12.51
N MET A 47 -1.06 -6.90 -12.66
CA MET A 47 -2.03 -6.80 -11.56
C MET A 47 -2.35 -8.13 -10.88
N GLN A 48 -2.44 -9.23 -11.65
CA GLN A 48 -2.65 -10.55 -11.07
C GLN A 48 -1.49 -10.99 -10.17
N SER A 49 -0.25 -10.83 -10.64
CA SER A 49 0.94 -11.15 -9.84
C SER A 49 1.07 -10.24 -8.62
N PHE A 50 0.64 -8.99 -8.73
CA PHE A 50 0.58 -8.07 -7.59
C PHE A 50 -0.36 -8.59 -6.49
N PHE A 51 -1.53 -9.14 -6.83
CA PHE A 51 -2.41 -9.75 -5.82
C PHE A 51 -1.76 -10.95 -5.12
N TYR A 52 -1.09 -11.84 -5.87
CA TYR A 52 -0.35 -12.94 -5.24
C TYR A 52 0.81 -12.45 -4.36
N ILE A 53 1.48 -11.37 -4.75
CA ILE A 53 2.49 -10.71 -3.92
C ILE A 53 1.86 -10.20 -2.61
N CYS A 54 0.72 -9.51 -2.68
CA CYS A 54 -0.03 -9.03 -1.52
C CYS A 54 -0.44 -10.18 -0.59
N GLU A 55 -1.05 -11.24 -1.14
CA GLU A 55 -1.42 -12.45 -0.39
C GLU A 55 -0.21 -13.10 0.28
N TYR A 56 0.90 -13.27 -0.46
CA TYR A 56 2.13 -13.82 0.09
C TYR A 56 2.69 -12.96 1.23
N LEU A 57 2.64 -11.63 1.10
CA LEU A 57 3.11 -10.71 2.12
C LEU A 57 2.15 -10.59 3.31
N GLY A 58 0.88 -10.98 3.16
CA GLY A 58 -0.15 -10.86 4.19
C GLY A 58 -0.66 -9.43 4.33
N VAL A 59 -0.67 -8.66 3.24
CA VAL A 59 -1.20 -7.28 3.20
C VAL A 59 -2.25 -7.17 2.11
N THR A 60 -3.24 -6.31 2.31
CA THR A 60 -4.15 -5.92 1.23
C THR A 60 -3.46 -4.96 0.25
N PRO A 61 -3.97 -4.82 -0.99
CA PRO A 61 -3.53 -3.77 -1.91
C PRO A 61 -3.54 -2.37 -1.29
N GLN A 62 -4.56 -2.05 -0.49
CA GLN A 62 -4.66 -0.76 0.16
C GLN A 62 -3.51 -0.54 1.15
N GLU A 63 -3.25 -1.51 2.04
CA GLU A 63 -2.14 -1.44 3.00
C GLU A 63 -0.76 -1.47 2.33
N PHE A 64 -0.65 -2.11 1.17
CA PHE A 64 0.56 -2.05 0.36
C PHE A 64 0.87 -0.60 -0.01
N PHE A 65 -0.12 0.17 -0.48
CA PHE A 65 0.06 1.57 -0.86
C PHE A 65 -0.03 2.57 0.31
N ASP A 66 -0.41 2.13 1.51
CA ASP A 66 -0.55 2.99 2.68
C ASP A 66 0.75 3.10 3.49
N GLU A 67 1.63 4.03 3.10
CA GLU A 67 2.87 4.33 3.85
C GLU A 67 2.71 5.41 4.93
N GLY A 68 1.68 6.25 4.84
CA GLY A 68 1.57 7.49 5.61
C GLY A 68 0.57 7.44 6.77
N ASN A 69 -0.14 6.33 6.95
CA ASN A 69 -1.19 6.24 7.94
C ASN A 69 -0.63 5.88 9.32
N LEU A 70 -0.32 6.92 10.09
CA LEU A 70 0.09 6.82 11.50
C LEU A 70 -1.02 6.27 12.41
N TYR A 71 -2.29 6.29 11.96
CA TYR A 71 -3.46 5.95 12.77
C TYR A 71 -4.46 5.08 12.00
N PRO A 72 -4.09 3.86 11.58
CA PRO A 72 -4.87 3.08 10.62
C PRO A 72 -6.29 2.78 11.07
N THR A 73 -6.48 2.36 12.32
CA THR A 73 -7.81 2.06 12.87
C THR A 73 -8.70 3.30 12.94
N ALA A 74 -8.19 4.42 13.46
CA ALA A 74 -8.98 5.64 13.63
C ALA A 74 -9.32 6.30 12.28
N LEU A 75 -8.38 6.28 11.33
CA LEU A 75 -8.62 6.81 9.99
C LEU A 75 -9.63 5.94 9.22
N GLN A 76 -9.58 4.62 9.40
CA GLN A 76 -10.55 3.72 8.78
C GLN A 76 -11.97 3.95 9.31
N GLU A 77 -12.14 4.06 10.63
CA GLU A 77 -13.44 4.40 11.24
C GLU A 77 -13.96 5.76 10.74
N PHE A 78 -13.09 6.76 10.70
CA PHE A 78 -13.43 8.08 10.17
C PHE A 78 -13.89 8.04 8.69
N ILE A 79 -13.19 7.27 7.84
CA ILE A 79 -13.56 7.08 6.44
C ILE A 79 -14.92 6.38 6.31
N GLU A 80 -15.17 5.34 7.12
CA GLU A 80 -16.45 4.60 7.09
C GLU A 80 -17.64 5.48 7.50
N GLU A 81 -17.49 6.34 8.50
CA GLU A 81 -18.53 7.32 8.82
C GLU A 81 -18.66 8.40 7.75
N GLY A 82 -17.53 8.88 7.21
CA GLY A 82 -17.52 9.87 6.13
C GLY A 82 -18.27 9.40 4.89
N LYS A 83 -18.15 8.12 4.52
CA LYS A 83 -18.87 7.51 3.37
C LYS A 83 -20.39 7.60 3.47
N LYS A 84 -20.95 7.79 4.67
CA LYS A 84 -22.41 7.87 4.92
C LYS A 84 -22.97 9.28 4.78
N LEU A 85 -22.12 10.29 4.70
CA LEU A 85 -22.54 11.69 4.70
C LEU A 85 -23.03 12.16 3.34
N ASP A 86 -23.99 13.08 3.35
CA ASP A 86 -24.36 13.82 2.15
C ASP A 86 -23.27 14.84 1.76
N PRO A 87 -23.25 15.31 0.49
CA PRO A 87 -22.20 16.21 0.01
C PRO A 87 -22.05 17.50 0.82
N LYS A 88 -23.13 18.05 1.38
CA LYS A 88 -23.09 19.30 2.15
C LYS A 88 -22.44 19.07 3.51
N SER A 89 -22.84 18.01 4.21
CA SER A 89 -22.24 17.63 5.50
C SER A 89 -20.75 17.29 5.37
N MET A 90 -20.38 16.55 4.31
CA MET A 90 -18.98 16.26 3.98
C MET A 90 -18.16 17.55 3.77
N ALA A 91 -18.70 18.52 3.02
CA ALA A 91 -18.03 19.80 2.78
C ALA A 91 -17.75 20.58 4.07
N TYR A 92 -18.68 20.57 5.03
CA TYR A 92 -18.47 21.22 6.33
C TYR A 92 -17.37 20.56 7.14
N LEU A 93 -17.37 19.22 7.26
CA LEU A 93 -16.32 18.50 7.99
C LEU A 93 -14.94 18.71 7.35
N LEU A 94 -14.85 18.65 6.01
CA LEU A 94 -13.60 18.95 5.31
C LEU A 94 -13.12 20.38 5.56
N GLY A 95 -14.04 21.35 5.67
CA GLY A 95 -13.71 22.72 6.04
C GLY A 95 -13.07 22.82 7.43
N ILE A 96 -13.66 22.16 8.42
CA ILE A 96 -13.12 22.11 9.80
C ILE A 96 -11.73 21.46 9.82
N MET A 97 -11.55 20.32 9.15
CA MET A 97 -10.25 19.65 9.08
C MET A 97 -9.16 20.54 8.48
N LYS A 98 -9.48 21.27 7.41
CA LYS A 98 -8.54 22.20 6.77
C LYS A 98 -8.14 23.33 7.72
N GLU A 99 -9.10 23.90 8.44
CA GLU A 99 -8.85 24.97 9.42
C GLU A 99 -8.00 24.51 10.61
N LEU A 100 -8.18 23.26 11.06
CA LEU A 100 -7.34 22.69 12.12
C LEU A 100 -5.89 22.48 11.65
N ASN A 101 -5.70 22.08 10.39
CA ASN A 101 -4.38 21.84 9.82
C ASN A 101 -3.66 23.13 9.39
N SER A 102 -4.38 24.21 9.09
CA SER A 102 -3.80 25.52 8.73
C SER A 102 -3.27 26.31 9.93
N LYS A 103 -3.67 25.94 11.15
CA LYS A 103 -3.20 26.55 12.40
C LYS A 103 -1.92 25.92 12.96
N LYS A 104 -1.22 25.12 12.16
CA LYS A 104 0.10 24.56 12.48
C LYS A 104 1.23 25.39 11.88
#